data_AF-A0A524FMC2-F1
#
_entry.id   AF-A0A524FMC2-F1
#
_cell.length_a   1.000
_cell.length_b   1.000
_cell.length_c   1.000
_cell.angle_alpha   90.00
_cell.angle_beta   90.00
_cell.angle_gamma   90.00
#
_symmetry.space_group_name_H-M   'P 1'
#
loop_
_entity.id
_entity.type
_entity.pdbx_description
1 polymer ?
#
loop_
_entity_poly.entity_id
_entity_poly.type
_entity_poly.pdbx_seq_one_letter_code
_entity_poly.pdbx_strand_id
1 'polypeptide(L)'
;MLDAKKVWYVAVLKKSGGTLHARAQFKDLFRDPDLIDGFVSAVAIFAQPPLRSFARPEYDILIEHGDTCTVYAIVDKGQEEQPIRKYLWQVLDFAEKLALDNIEPDTIRCLIDELRIGMPNWFNYHFLQCLVASLDMSWLGFLDGNPIEHLEYIVTRIDHLFGRDTILSYVSENIYRQIDSEKTTIQLDLGMAIENGEFAKRVEKVLAKRKREITEVEVVIEGQLVNLKNLWLTSYGFSVLKALDVGTSCNLGTFYTIEREFAKSDITIRTTTESPQDYLPDVSPLMRNYIWELADKRNSSSFLIDAKMVERFIKLTMK
;
A
#
# COMPACT_ATOMS: atom_id res chain seq x y z
N MET A 1 -11.43 -23.49 10.52
CA MET A 1 -10.89 -22.74 9.37
C MET A 1 -11.91 -21.67 9.05
N LEU A 2 -11.52 -20.39 8.99
CA LEU A 2 -12.47 -19.30 8.72
C LEU A 2 -13.03 -19.50 7.30
N ASP A 3 -14.35 -19.54 7.15
CA ASP A 3 -14.93 -19.56 5.81
C ASP A 3 -14.92 -18.13 5.26
N ALA A 4 -13.86 -17.79 4.53
CA ALA A 4 -13.65 -16.49 3.92
C ALA A 4 -14.84 -16.05 3.03
N LYS A 5 -15.70 -16.98 2.59
CA LYS A 5 -16.93 -16.66 1.84
C LYS A 5 -18.01 -15.99 2.68
N LYS A 6 -17.84 -15.88 4.00
CA LYS A 6 -18.85 -15.34 4.93
C LYS A 6 -18.47 -14.01 5.57
N VAL A 7 -17.22 -13.60 5.40
CA VAL A 7 -16.72 -12.29 5.81
C VAL A 7 -16.74 -11.39 4.58
N TRP A 8 -17.16 -10.15 4.76
CA TRP A 8 -17.32 -9.16 3.70
C TRP A 8 -16.20 -8.16 3.75
N TYR A 9 -15.73 -7.87 4.96
CA TYR A 9 -14.79 -6.80 5.22
C TYR A 9 -14.13 -7.02 6.57
N VAL A 10 -12.85 -6.66 6.68
CA VAL A 10 -12.11 -6.57 7.93
C VAL A 10 -11.33 -5.27 7.91
N ALA A 11 -11.35 -4.51 9.00
CA ALA A 11 -10.51 -3.32 9.14
C ALA A 11 -9.88 -3.22 10.53
N VAL A 12 -8.74 -2.54 10.55
CA VAL A 12 -7.96 -2.17 11.72
C VAL A 12 -7.96 -0.65 11.82
N LEU A 13 -8.44 -0.13 12.94
CA LEU A 13 -8.58 1.29 13.23
C LEU A 13 -7.67 1.65 14.41
N LYS A 14 -6.90 2.73 14.33
CA LYS A 14 -6.17 3.28 15.48
C LYS A 14 -7.15 3.95 16.41
N LYS A 15 -7.07 3.65 17.72
CA LYS A 15 -7.91 4.33 18.73
C LYS A 15 -7.57 5.80 18.85
N SER A 16 -6.29 6.18 18.70
CA SER A 16 -5.89 7.59 18.67
C SER A 16 -6.30 8.23 17.34
N GLY A 17 -7.40 8.98 17.35
CA GLY A 17 -7.88 9.73 16.18
C GLY A 17 -8.78 8.95 15.22
N GLY A 18 -9.07 7.66 15.47
CA GLY A 18 -10.00 6.88 14.65
C GLY A 18 -9.51 6.64 13.22
N THR A 19 -8.20 6.72 12.98
CA THR A 19 -7.58 6.59 11.65
C THR A 19 -7.51 5.14 11.21
N LEU A 20 -7.86 4.87 9.96
CA LEU A 20 -7.76 3.54 9.36
C LEU A 20 -6.29 3.14 9.18
N HIS A 21 -5.88 2.05 9.82
CA HIS A 21 -4.55 1.45 9.65
C HIS A 21 -4.49 0.53 8.43
N ALA A 22 -5.48 -0.36 8.31
CA ALA A 22 -5.55 -1.33 7.23
C ALA A 22 -6.99 -1.82 7.04
N ARG A 23 -7.33 -2.24 5.82
CA ARG A 23 -8.58 -2.94 5.52
C ARG A 23 -8.40 -4.01 4.45
N ALA A 24 -9.27 -5.00 4.50
CA ALA A 24 -9.43 -6.02 3.49
C ALA A 24 -10.93 -6.19 3.20
N GLN A 25 -11.32 -6.04 1.94
CA GLN A 25 -12.69 -6.25 1.48
C GLN A 25 -12.77 -7.57 0.71
N PHE A 26 -13.71 -8.42 1.10
CA PHE A 26 -13.91 -9.77 0.58
C PHE A 26 -15.19 -9.92 -0.27
N LYS A 27 -16.14 -8.99 -0.11
CA LYS A 27 -17.36 -8.89 -0.90
C LYS A 27 -17.69 -7.43 -1.17
N ASP A 28 -18.50 -7.18 -2.19
CA ASP A 28 -19.06 -5.85 -2.41
C ASP A 28 -19.91 -5.43 -1.21
N LEU A 29 -19.65 -4.22 -0.70
CA LEU A 29 -20.36 -3.67 0.44
C LEU A 29 -21.59 -2.89 -0.04
N PHE A 30 -22.69 -2.99 0.72
CA PHE A 30 -23.91 -2.20 0.45
C PHE A 30 -23.75 -0.71 0.71
N ARG A 31 -22.67 -0.32 1.39
CA ARG A 31 -22.36 1.06 1.76
C ARG A 31 -20.88 1.32 1.55
N ASP A 32 -20.57 2.60 1.39
CA ASP A 32 -19.20 3.10 1.34
C ASP A 32 -18.40 2.62 2.57
N PRO A 33 -17.29 1.89 2.38
CA PRO A 33 -16.43 1.43 3.47
C PRO A 33 -15.99 2.57 4.41
N ASP A 34 -15.72 3.77 3.89
CA ASP A 34 -15.23 4.90 4.69
C ASP A 34 -16.28 5.40 5.69
N LEU A 35 -17.57 5.32 5.31
CA LEU A 35 -18.68 5.65 6.21
C LEU A 35 -18.83 4.61 7.32
N ILE A 36 -18.56 3.34 7.02
CA ILE A 36 -18.60 2.27 8.02
C ILE A 36 -17.41 2.40 8.96
N ASP A 37 -16.21 2.62 8.44
CA ASP A 37 -14.98 2.86 9.20
C ASP A 37 -15.20 4.03 10.18
N GLY A 38 -15.73 5.16 9.69
CA GLY A 38 -16.03 6.33 10.52
C GLY A 38 -17.07 6.06 11.61
N PHE A 39 -18.13 5.30 11.30
CA PHE A 39 -19.13 4.89 12.29
C PHE A 39 -18.54 3.98 13.37
N VAL A 40 -17.77 2.95 12.98
CA VAL A 40 -17.15 2.02 13.92
C VAL A 40 -16.10 2.73 14.78
N SER A 41 -15.30 3.64 14.21
CA SER A 41 -14.39 4.52 14.96
C SER A 41 -15.14 5.33 16.02
N ALA A 42 -16.23 6.00 15.65
CA ALA A 42 -17.03 6.78 16.60
C ALA A 42 -17.60 5.90 17.73
N VAL A 43 -18.13 4.71 17.39
CA VAL A 43 -18.64 3.76 18.37
C VAL A 43 -17.53 3.27 19.31
N ALA A 44 -16.36 2.93 18.77
CA ALA A 44 -15.21 2.44 19.54
C ALA A 44 -14.67 3.49 20.53
N ILE A 45 -14.76 4.78 20.16
CA ILE A 45 -14.27 5.89 20.99
C ILE A 45 -15.31 6.32 22.03
N PHE A 46 -16.58 6.42 21.65
CA PHE A 46 -17.60 7.08 22.48
C PHE A 46 -18.52 6.12 23.26
N ALA A 47 -18.62 4.84 22.88
CA ALA A 47 -19.52 3.91 23.57
C ALA A 47 -18.94 3.45 24.93
N GLN A 48 -19.73 3.60 26.00
CA GLN A 48 -19.44 3.02 27.31
C GLN A 48 -20.64 2.19 27.81
N PRO A 49 -20.51 0.85 27.92
CA PRO A 49 -19.33 0.04 27.61
C PRO A 49 -19.06 -0.09 26.09
N PRO A 50 -17.82 -0.43 25.67
CA PRO A 50 -17.47 -0.62 24.26
C PRO A 50 -18.32 -1.71 23.61
N LEU A 51 -18.92 -1.39 22.46
CA LEU A 51 -19.77 -2.33 21.71
C LEU A 51 -18.92 -3.39 21.02
N ARG A 52 -19.26 -4.67 21.25
CA ARG A 52 -18.57 -5.82 20.63
C ARG A 52 -19.25 -6.35 19.37
N SER A 53 -20.49 -5.98 19.12
CA SER A 53 -21.19 -6.31 17.87
C SER A 53 -22.30 -5.32 17.56
N PHE A 54 -22.66 -5.27 16.29
CA PHE A 54 -23.79 -4.51 15.78
C PHE A 54 -24.56 -5.34 14.76
N ALA A 55 -25.88 -5.45 14.92
CA ALA A 55 -26.75 -6.18 14.02
C ALA A 55 -27.47 -5.23 13.05
N ARG A 56 -27.27 -5.38 11.73
CA ARG A 56 -28.07 -4.73 10.68
C ARG A 56 -29.04 -5.74 10.03
N PRO A 57 -30.05 -5.31 9.26
CA PRO A 57 -30.92 -6.24 8.56
C PRO A 57 -30.16 -7.18 7.61
N GLU A 58 -29.12 -6.66 6.95
CA GLU A 58 -28.41 -7.36 5.87
C GLU A 58 -27.11 -8.04 6.32
N TYR A 59 -26.49 -7.58 7.40
CA TYR A 59 -25.19 -8.05 7.88
C TYR A 59 -25.03 -7.84 9.39
N ASP A 60 -24.02 -8.49 9.97
CA ASP A 60 -23.57 -8.21 11.33
C ASP A 60 -22.15 -7.61 11.30
N ILE A 61 -21.86 -6.74 12.26
CA ILE A 61 -20.52 -6.20 12.51
C ILE A 61 -20.02 -6.80 13.81
N LEU A 62 -18.84 -7.41 13.79
CA LEU A 62 -18.17 -7.93 14.97
C LEU A 62 -16.95 -7.07 15.25
N ILE A 63 -16.77 -6.63 16.51
CA ILE A 63 -15.75 -5.68 16.90
C ILE A 63 -14.95 -6.27 18.07
N GLU A 64 -13.62 -6.19 17.96
CA GLU A 64 -12.66 -6.49 19.03
C GLU A 64 -11.80 -5.25 19.29
N HIS A 65 -11.60 -4.92 20.55
CA HIS A 65 -10.86 -3.74 20.99
C HIS A 65 -9.58 -4.17 21.71
N GLY A 66 -8.43 -3.66 21.27
CA GLY A 66 -7.16 -3.78 21.99
C GLY A 66 -6.79 -2.44 22.64
N ASP A 67 -5.53 -2.26 23.02
CA ASP A 67 -5.07 -1.07 23.72
C ASP A 67 -4.90 0.13 22.78
N THR A 68 -4.31 -0.08 21.60
CA THR A 68 -4.00 0.95 20.62
C THR A 68 -4.88 0.89 19.38
N CYS A 69 -5.47 -0.27 19.10
CA CYS A 69 -6.22 -0.56 17.89
C CYS A 69 -7.63 -1.10 18.20
N THR A 70 -8.49 -1.03 17.19
CA THR A 70 -9.78 -1.72 17.13
C THR A 70 -9.85 -2.46 15.81
N VAL A 71 -10.18 -3.74 15.85
CA VAL A 71 -10.39 -4.54 14.65
C VAL A 71 -11.86 -4.90 14.55
N TYR A 72 -12.43 -4.77 13.37
CA TYR A 72 -13.79 -5.21 13.13
C TYR A 72 -13.94 -6.00 11.84
N ALA A 73 -14.96 -6.84 11.78
CA ALA A 73 -15.40 -7.52 10.57
C ALA A 73 -16.86 -7.21 10.27
N ILE A 74 -17.20 -7.14 8.98
CA ILE A 74 -18.57 -7.23 8.47
C ILE A 74 -18.79 -8.66 7.99
N VAL A 75 -19.86 -9.30 8.43
CA VAL A 75 -20.14 -10.71 8.17
C VAL A 75 -21.58 -10.91 7.71
N ASP A 76 -21.85 -12.04 7.04
CA ASP A 76 -23.22 -12.44 6.71
C ASP A 76 -24.10 -12.42 7.98
N LYS A 77 -25.39 -12.11 7.82
CA LYS A 77 -26.33 -12.11 8.93
C LYS A 77 -26.41 -13.48 9.63
N GLY A 78 -26.38 -13.48 10.97
CA GLY A 78 -26.61 -14.66 11.79
C GLY A 78 -25.48 -15.70 11.75
N GLN A 79 -24.27 -15.29 11.35
CA GLN A 79 -23.12 -16.19 11.40
C GLN A 79 -22.69 -16.49 12.84
N GLU A 80 -22.10 -17.67 13.02
CA GLU A 80 -21.48 -18.04 14.28
C GLU A 80 -20.30 -17.12 14.58
N GLU A 81 -20.41 -16.32 15.64
CA GLU A 81 -19.42 -15.27 15.94
C GLU A 81 -18.09 -15.85 16.42
N GLN A 82 -18.10 -16.94 17.19
CA GLN A 82 -16.92 -17.44 17.92
C GLN A 82 -15.69 -17.73 17.02
N PRO A 83 -15.83 -18.44 15.89
CA PRO A 83 -14.72 -18.65 14.96
C PRO A 83 -14.16 -17.34 14.39
N ILE A 84 -15.03 -16.36 14.15
CA ILE A 84 -14.67 -15.06 13.55
C ILE A 84 -14.00 -14.17 14.58
N ARG A 85 -14.52 -14.14 15.81
CA ARG A 85 -13.90 -13.41 16.92
C ARG A 85 -12.52 -13.93 17.25
N LYS A 86 -12.32 -15.25 17.23
CA LYS A 86 -10.98 -15.83 17.39
C LYS A 86 -10.01 -15.30 16.34
N TYR A 87 -10.46 -15.17 15.10
CA TYR A 87 -9.66 -14.58 14.01
C TYR A 87 -9.43 -13.07 14.19
N LEU A 88 -10.46 -12.31 14.57
CA LEU A 88 -10.32 -10.88 14.87
C LEU A 88 -9.33 -10.63 16.00
N TRP A 89 -9.32 -11.47 17.04
CA TRP A 89 -8.33 -11.42 18.10
C TRP A 89 -6.91 -11.62 17.61
N GLN A 90 -6.70 -12.51 16.63
CA GLN A 90 -5.38 -12.74 16.05
C GLN A 90 -4.92 -11.54 15.21
N VAL A 91 -5.82 -10.95 14.42
CA VAL A 91 -5.54 -9.73 13.67
C VAL A 91 -5.27 -8.56 14.62
N LEU A 92 -6.05 -8.46 15.71
CA LEU A 92 -5.87 -7.44 16.74
C LEU A 92 -4.54 -7.58 17.46
N ASP A 93 -4.18 -8.78 17.94
CA ASP A 93 -2.88 -9.04 18.59
C ASP A 93 -1.71 -8.66 17.67
N PHE A 94 -1.82 -8.99 16.37
CA PHE A 94 -0.83 -8.58 15.40
C PHE A 94 -0.80 -7.06 15.19
N ALA A 95 -1.95 -6.43 15.04
CA ALA A 95 -2.06 -4.98 14.87
C ALA A 95 -1.52 -4.22 16.08
N GLU A 96 -1.78 -4.68 17.30
CA GLU A 96 -1.22 -4.12 18.53
C GLU A 96 0.30 -4.24 18.53
N LYS A 97 0.86 -5.39 18.14
CA LYS A 97 2.31 -5.59 17.99
C LYS A 97 2.94 -4.68 16.93
N LEU A 98 2.21 -4.35 15.87
CA LEU A 98 2.64 -3.40 14.84
C LEU A 98 2.49 -1.93 15.25
N ALA A 99 1.46 -1.61 16.04
CA ALA A 99 1.11 -0.25 16.44
C ALA A 99 1.89 0.23 17.67
N LEU A 100 2.43 -0.71 18.45
CA LEU A 100 3.51 -0.43 19.38
C LEU A 100 4.76 -0.14 18.54
N ASP A 101 5.42 1.00 18.75
CA ASP A 101 6.67 1.42 18.11
C ASP A 101 7.87 0.44 18.32
N ASN A 102 7.59 -0.78 18.76
CA ASN A 102 8.49 -1.88 19.06
C ASN A 102 8.03 -3.15 18.32
N ILE A 103 8.05 -3.17 16.99
CA ILE A 103 7.99 -4.45 16.29
C ILE A 103 9.24 -5.22 16.70
N GLU A 104 9.06 -6.32 17.46
CA GLU A 104 10.19 -7.12 17.88
C GLU A 104 10.98 -7.61 16.65
N PRO A 105 12.31 -7.47 16.63
CA PRO A 105 13.16 -7.92 15.52
C PRO A 105 12.82 -9.32 15.02
N ASP A 106 12.52 -10.22 15.95
CA ASP A 106 12.19 -11.61 15.67
C ASP A 106 10.84 -11.78 14.94
N THR A 107 9.88 -10.88 15.16
CA THR A 107 8.63 -10.88 14.39
C THR A 107 8.94 -10.55 12.92
N ILE A 108 9.75 -9.54 12.64
CA ILE A 108 10.11 -9.18 11.25
C ILE A 108 10.96 -10.30 10.61
N ARG A 109 11.85 -10.95 11.37
CA ARG A 109 12.59 -12.15 10.92
C ARG A 109 11.69 -13.28 10.48
N CYS A 110 10.76 -13.69 11.35
CA CYS A 110 9.82 -14.76 11.04
C CYS A 110 9.02 -14.45 9.78
N LEU A 111 8.66 -13.18 9.57
CA LEU A 111 7.98 -12.76 8.35
C LEU A 111 8.87 -12.90 7.12
N ILE A 112 10.13 -12.46 7.18
CA ILE A 112 11.06 -12.59 6.04
C ILE A 112 11.36 -14.05 5.70
N ASP A 113 11.61 -14.89 6.70
CA ASP A 113 11.90 -16.31 6.45
C ASP A 113 10.74 -17.00 5.72
N GLU A 114 9.51 -16.53 5.92
CA GLU A 114 8.33 -17.01 5.22
C GLU A 114 8.12 -16.33 3.86
N LEU A 115 8.51 -15.05 3.70
CA LEU A 115 8.57 -14.39 2.39
C LEU A 115 9.52 -15.13 1.44
N ARG A 116 10.60 -15.73 1.96
CA ARG A 116 11.54 -16.57 1.20
C ARG A 116 10.88 -17.84 0.65
N ILE A 117 9.79 -18.34 1.23
CA ILE A 117 9.14 -19.61 0.87
C ILE A 117 8.12 -19.41 -0.28
N GLY A 118 8.53 -18.66 -1.31
CA GLY A 118 7.81 -18.59 -2.59
C GLY A 118 6.64 -17.60 -2.63
N MET A 119 6.69 -16.50 -1.87
CA MET A 119 5.74 -15.41 -2.06
C MET A 119 5.97 -14.71 -3.41
N PRO A 120 4.90 -14.25 -4.09
CA PRO A 120 5.04 -13.47 -5.32
C PRO A 120 5.85 -12.18 -5.11
N ASN A 121 6.66 -11.78 -6.09
CA ASN A 121 7.54 -10.61 -5.99
C ASN A 121 6.80 -9.29 -5.65
N TRP A 122 5.59 -9.09 -6.18
CA TRP A 122 4.79 -7.90 -5.88
C TRP A 122 4.48 -7.79 -4.38
N PHE A 123 4.28 -8.93 -3.70
CA PHE A 123 3.96 -8.95 -2.28
C PHE A 123 5.19 -8.56 -1.45
N ASN A 124 6.38 -9.06 -1.84
CA ASN A 124 7.63 -8.69 -1.19
C ASN A 124 7.90 -7.19 -1.28
N TYR A 125 7.64 -6.56 -2.43
CA TYR A 125 7.70 -5.09 -2.52
C TYR A 125 6.66 -4.42 -1.67
N HIS A 126 5.40 -4.87 -1.72
CA HIS A 126 4.34 -4.26 -0.94
C HIS A 126 4.69 -4.27 0.55
N PHE A 127 5.15 -5.40 1.05
CA PHE A 127 5.62 -5.55 2.42
C PHE A 127 6.79 -4.63 2.74
N LEU A 128 7.81 -4.56 1.88
CA LEU A 128 8.93 -3.63 2.03
C LEU A 128 8.45 -2.17 2.10
N GLN A 129 7.53 -1.76 1.22
CA GLN A 129 6.99 -0.39 1.25
C GLN A 129 6.17 -0.11 2.51
N CYS A 130 5.38 -1.09 2.97
CA CYS A 130 4.66 -0.99 4.24
C CYS A 130 5.61 -0.88 5.43
N LEU A 131 6.70 -1.66 5.45
CA LEU A 131 7.72 -1.59 6.49
C LEU A 131 8.39 -0.22 6.53
N VAL A 132 8.83 0.30 5.37
CA VAL A 132 9.40 1.66 5.28
C VAL A 132 8.39 2.71 5.74
N ALA A 133 7.12 2.61 5.33
CA ALA A 133 6.07 3.52 5.76
C ALA A 133 5.83 3.46 7.29
N SER A 134 5.83 2.27 7.89
CA SER A 134 5.65 2.10 9.34
C SER A 134 6.77 2.70 10.19
N LEU A 135 7.92 3.00 9.57
CA LEU A 135 9.06 3.65 10.23
C LEU A 135 9.09 5.17 10.00
N ASP A 136 7.95 5.75 9.56
CA ASP A 136 7.78 7.16 9.17
C ASP A 136 8.71 7.61 8.03
N MET A 137 9.02 6.67 7.12
CA MET A 137 9.91 6.90 5.98
C MET A 137 9.18 6.86 4.64
N SER A 138 7.84 6.93 4.63
CA SER A 138 7.05 6.90 3.40
C SER A 138 7.41 8.01 2.40
N TRP A 139 7.98 9.11 2.90
CA TRP A 139 8.44 10.23 2.08
C TRP A 139 9.63 9.88 1.18
N LEU A 140 10.40 8.82 1.47
CA LEU A 140 11.56 8.39 0.67
C LEU A 140 11.16 7.79 -0.70
N GLY A 141 9.86 7.53 -0.91
CA GLY A 141 9.35 6.92 -2.14
C GLY A 141 9.67 5.45 -2.27
N PHE A 142 9.51 4.92 -3.49
CA PHE A 142 9.74 3.51 -3.75
C PHE A 142 11.22 3.15 -3.82
N LEU A 143 11.59 2.13 -3.05
CA LEU A 143 12.91 1.51 -3.07
C LEU A 143 13.01 0.47 -4.19
N ASP A 144 13.70 0.82 -5.27
CA ASP A 144 13.93 -0.04 -6.43
C ASP A 144 15.15 -0.96 -6.23
N GLY A 145 15.09 -2.17 -6.80
CA GLY A 145 16.05 -3.24 -6.51
C GLY A 145 15.36 -4.51 -6.04
N ASN A 146 16.10 -5.52 -5.59
CA ASN A 146 15.51 -6.77 -5.12
C ASN A 146 14.88 -6.57 -3.72
N PRO A 147 13.55 -6.73 -3.56
CA PRO A 147 12.90 -6.45 -2.28
C PRO A 147 13.37 -7.40 -1.17
N ILE A 148 13.74 -8.64 -1.49
CA ILE A 148 14.23 -9.60 -0.49
C ILE A 148 15.59 -9.16 0.06
N GLU A 149 16.51 -8.70 -0.79
CA GLU A 149 17.82 -8.21 -0.34
C GLU A 149 17.68 -6.98 0.58
N HIS A 150 16.76 -6.07 0.26
CA HIS A 150 16.46 -4.93 1.13
C HIS A 150 15.89 -5.36 2.48
N LEU A 151 14.90 -6.27 2.46
CA LEU A 151 14.28 -6.79 3.67
C LEU A 151 15.31 -7.52 4.56
N GLU A 152 16.14 -8.37 3.98
CA GLU A 152 17.22 -9.09 4.70
C GLU A 152 18.20 -8.11 5.34
N TYR A 153 18.62 -7.08 4.60
CA TYR A 153 19.48 -6.04 5.16
C TYR A 153 18.81 -5.34 6.34
N ILE A 154 17.56 -4.89 6.17
CA ILE A 154 16.81 -4.18 7.22
C ILE A 154 16.71 -5.04 8.48
N VAL A 155 16.35 -6.31 8.33
CA VAL A 155 16.15 -7.23 9.47
C VAL A 155 17.42 -7.63 10.19
N THR A 156 18.53 -7.79 9.48
CA THR A 156 19.84 -8.04 10.14
C THR A 156 20.30 -6.86 10.99
N ARG A 157 19.70 -5.67 10.82
CA ARG A 157 20.06 -4.44 11.55
C ARG A 157 19.03 -3.98 12.58
N ILE A 158 17.84 -4.57 12.60
CA ILE A 158 16.78 -4.27 13.58
C ILE A 158 17.15 -4.73 15.01
N ASP A 159 18.09 -5.66 15.17
CA ASP A 159 18.46 -6.26 16.48
C ASP A 159 19.14 -5.35 17.50
N HIS A 160 19.50 -4.15 17.11
CA HIS A 160 20.22 -3.25 17.97
C HIS A 160 19.29 -2.09 18.34
N LEU A 161 19.33 -1.64 19.59
CA LEU A 161 18.61 -0.47 20.14
C LEU A 161 18.80 0.87 19.34
N PHE A 162 19.47 0.80 18.19
CA PHE A 162 19.76 1.84 17.20
C PHE A 162 19.19 1.51 15.80
N GLY A 163 18.20 0.62 15.72
CA GLY A 163 17.69 0.06 14.47
C GLY A 163 17.13 1.11 13.51
N ARG A 164 16.33 2.06 14.01
CA ARG A 164 15.67 3.07 13.16
C ARG A 164 16.66 3.92 12.38
N ASP A 165 17.66 4.51 13.05
CA ASP A 165 18.63 5.39 12.37
C ASP A 165 19.50 4.62 11.37
N THR A 166 19.85 3.37 11.70
CA THR A 166 20.60 2.48 10.80
C THR A 166 19.78 2.14 9.55
N ILE A 167 18.50 1.79 9.72
CA ILE A 167 17.59 1.51 8.62
C ILE A 167 17.36 2.78 7.79
N LEU A 168 17.12 3.91 8.44
CA LEU A 168 16.95 5.20 7.77
C LEU A 168 18.17 5.55 6.94
N SER A 169 19.39 5.41 7.49
CA SER A 169 20.63 5.63 6.75
C SER A 169 20.71 4.71 5.54
N TYR A 170 20.41 3.42 5.71
CA TYR A 170 20.41 2.45 4.61
C TYR A 170 19.39 2.80 3.51
N VAL A 171 18.12 3.03 3.86
CA VAL A 171 17.08 3.34 2.88
C VAL A 171 17.42 4.65 2.17
N SER A 172 17.83 5.68 2.92
CA SER A 172 18.24 6.97 2.35
C SER A 172 19.41 6.81 1.38
N GLU A 173 20.46 6.06 1.74
CA GLU A 173 21.59 5.80 0.85
C GLU A 173 21.19 5.09 -0.44
N ASN A 174 20.30 4.11 -0.37
CA ASN A 174 19.83 3.43 -1.57
C ASN A 174 18.98 4.35 -2.45
N ILE A 175 18.14 5.21 -1.86
CA ILE A 175 17.42 6.23 -2.63
C ILE A 175 18.39 7.27 -3.22
N TYR A 176 19.44 7.68 -2.52
CA TYR A 176 20.48 8.55 -3.09
C TYR A 176 21.13 7.90 -4.30
N ARG A 177 21.53 6.62 -4.19
CA ARG A 177 22.09 5.87 -5.32
C ARG A 177 21.08 5.73 -6.45
N GLN A 178 19.80 5.53 -6.15
CA GLN A 178 18.73 5.45 -7.14
C GLN A 178 18.61 6.76 -7.94
N ILE A 179 18.53 7.90 -7.25
CA ILE A 179 18.49 9.23 -7.87
C ILE A 179 19.77 9.51 -8.65
N ASP A 180 20.92 9.20 -8.06
CA ASP A 180 22.23 9.46 -8.66
C ASP A 180 22.42 8.66 -9.95
N SER A 181 21.85 7.45 -10.00
CA SER A 181 21.85 6.56 -11.17
C SER A 181 20.66 6.79 -12.12
N GLU A 182 19.91 7.89 -11.98
CA GLU A 182 18.76 8.23 -12.84
C GLU A 182 17.62 7.19 -12.84
N LYS A 183 17.51 6.36 -11.79
CA LYS A 183 16.41 5.41 -11.58
C LYS A 183 15.16 6.07 -11.00
N THR A 184 14.05 5.33 -10.95
CA THR A 184 12.72 5.80 -10.51
C THR A 184 12.72 6.77 -9.34
N THR A 185 11.81 7.74 -9.36
CA THR A 185 11.56 8.68 -8.23
C THR A 185 10.10 8.67 -7.81
N ILE A 186 9.40 7.58 -8.12
CA ILE A 186 7.97 7.42 -7.80
C ILE A 186 7.75 7.47 -6.28
N GLN A 187 6.71 8.20 -5.87
CA GLN A 187 6.32 8.45 -4.47
C GLN A 187 7.31 9.23 -3.60
N LEU A 188 8.49 9.61 -4.08
CA LEU A 188 9.39 10.46 -3.31
C LEU A 188 8.71 11.83 -3.05
N ASP A 189 8.54 12.19 -1.79
CA ASP A 189 7.96 13.47 -1.39
C ASP A 189 9.05 14.53 -1.35
N LEU A 190 9.00 15.46 -2.30
CA LEU A 190 9.99 16.51 -2.42
C LEU A 190 9.90 17.56 -1.30
N GLY A 191 8.73 17.77 -0.70
CA GLY A 191 8.57 18.72 0.40
C GLY A 191 9.39 18.27 1.60
N MET A 192 9.17 17.04 2.03
CA MET A 192 9.95 16.40 3.11
C MET A 192 11.43 16.23 2.74
N ALA A 193 11.72 15.91 1.48
CA ALA A 193 13.10 15.74 1.02
C ALA A 193 13.92 17.05 1.07
N ILE A 194 13.30 18.21 0.85
CA ILE A 194 13.97 19.52 0.97
C ILE A 194 14.42 19.78 2.41
N GLU A 195 13.66 19.31 3.40
CA GLU A 195 14.00 19.45 4.82
C GLU A 195 15.15 18.52 5.25
N ASN A 196 15.52 17.55 4.41
CA ASN A 196 16.59 16.60 4.69
C ASN A 196 17.87 16.97 3.89
N GLY A 197 18.89 17.46 4.59
CA GLY A 197 20.02 18.19 3.98
C GLY A 197 20.75 17.51 2.81
N GLU A 198 20.89 16.17 2.80
CA GLU A 198 21.51 15.46 1.67
C GLU A 198 20.57 15.25 0.47
N PHE A 199 19.26 15.14 0.74
CA PHE A 199 18.25 15.08 -0.32
C PHE A 199 18.07 16.43 -1.01
N ALA A 200 18.12 17.53 -0.28
CA ALA A 200 17.98 18.89 -0.82
C ALA A 200 18.93 19.14 -2.01
N LYS A 201 20.16 18.59 -1.94
CA LYS A 201 21.18 18.68 -3.01
C LYS A 201 20.78 17.97 -4.31
N ARG A 202 19.79 17.07 -4.27
CA ARG A 202 19.33 16.24 -5.39
C ARG A 202 17.96 16.65 -5.93
N VAL A 203 17.27 17.59 -5.27
CA VAL A 203 15.91 17.99 -5.64
C VAL A 203 15.83 18.48 -7.10
N GLU A 204 16.76 19.33 -7.53
CA GLU A 204 16.79 19.83 -8.91
C GLU A 204 16.93 18.69 -9.92
N LYS A 205 17.78 17.69 -9.61
CA LYS A 205 17.98 16.49 -10.43
C LYS A 205 16.70 15.66 -10.52
N VAL A 206 16.01 15.46 -9.39
CA VAL A 206 14.72 14.74 -9.37
C VAL A 206 13.67 15.47 -10.19
N LEU A 207 13.55 16.80 -10.04
CA LEU A 207 12.59 17.61 -10.80
C LEU A 207 12.86 17.54 -12.31
N ALA A 208 14.12 17.70 -12.73
CA ALA A 208 14.53 17.58 -14.12
C ALA A 208 14.19 16.20 -14.69
N LYS A 209 14.48 15.13 -13.92
CA LYS A 209 14.14 13.76 -14.30
C LYS A 209 12.64 13.55 -14.44
N ARG A 210 11.82 13.95 -13.47
CA ARG A 210 10.36 13.80 -13.52
C ARG A 210 9.73 14.55 -14.69
N LYS A 211 10.26 15.74 -14.99
CA LYS A 211 9.84 16.53 -16.17
C LYS A 211 10.17 15.77 -17.46
N ARG A 212 11.39 15.24 -17.58
CA ARG A 212 11.80 14.44 -18.74
C ARG A 212 10.95 13.18 -18.90
N GLU A 213 10.73 12.42 -17.83
CA GLU A 213 9.91 11.21 -17.82
C GLU A 213 8.51 11.48 -18.40
N ILE A 214 7.84 12.54 -17.95
CA ILE A 214 6.48 12.83 -18.39
C ILE A 214 6.40 13.42 -19.81
N THR A 215 7.45 14.10 -20.27
CA THR A 215 7.52 14.62 -21.64
C THR A 215 7.88 13.55 -22.67
N GLU A 216 8.61 12.52 -22.26
CA GLU A 216 9.08 11.46 -23.14
C GLU A 216 8.12 10.26 -23.16
N VAL A 217 7.33 10.04 -22.11
CA VAL A 217 6.39 8.93 -22.05
C VAL A 217 5.27 9.09 -23.09
N GLU A 218 4.96 8.00 -23.77
CA GLU A 218 3.84 7.90 -24.71
C GLU A 218 2.77 6.97 -24.16
N VAL A 219 1.52 7.39 -24.30
CA VAL A 219 0.32 6.62 -23.97
C VAL A 219 -0.26 6.03 -25.25
N VAL A 220 -0.50 4.73 -25.25
CA VAL A 220 -0.93 4.00 -26.45
C VAL A 220 -2.46 3.96 -26.49
N ILE A 221 -3.04 4.34 -27.62
CA ILE A 221 -4.49 4.34 -27.87
C ILE A 221 -4.82 3.27 -28.91
N GLU A 222 -5.57 2.25 -28.49
CA GLU A 222 -6.03 1.14 -29.31
C GLU A 222 -7.56 1.17 -29.40
N GLY A 223 -8.07 1.88 -30.41
CA GLY A 223 -9.51 2.06 -30.61
C GLY A 223 -10.15 2.90 -29.51
N GLN A 224 -10.90 2.26 -28.60
CA GLN A 224 -11.53 2.92 -27.43
C GLN A 224 -10.78 2.70 -26.13
N LEU A 225 -9.73 1.87 -26.14
CA LEU A 225 -8.93 1.52 -24.97
C LEU A 225 -7.64 2.34 -24.98
N VAL A 226 -7.27 2.85 -23.82
CA VAL A 226 -6.05 3.61 -23.59
C VAL A 226 -5.18 2.86 -22.59
N ASN A 227 -3.95 2.55 -22.98
CA ASN A 227 -2.98 1.84 -22.14
C ASN A 227 -2.12 2.83 -21.33
N LEU A 228 -2.30 2.82 -20.01
CA LEU A 228 -1.68 3.73 -19.06
C LEU A 228 -0.45 3.13 -18.36
N LYS A 229 0.00 1.93 -18.74
CA LYS A 229 1.11 1.24 -18.07
C LYS A 229 2.38 2.08 -17.98
N ASN A 230 2.77 2.74 -19.06
CA ASN A 230 3.98 3.56 -19.06
C ASN A 230 3.81 4.83 -18.22
N LEU A 231 2.61 5.41 -18.23
CA LEU A 231 2.29 6.60 -17.44
C LEU A 231 2.39 6.30 -15.93
N TRP A 232 1.94 5.12 -15.49
CA TRP A 232 2.11 4.63 -14.11
C TRP A 232 3.56 4.51 -13.64
N LEU A 233 4.53 4.41 -14.57
CA LEU A 233 5.96 4.35 -14.27
C LEU A 233 6.64 5.72 -14.20
N THR A 234 5.89 6.80 -14.36
CA THR A 234 6.38 8.17 -14.13
C THR A 234 5.91 8.67 -12.77
N SER A 235 6.67 9.55 -12.12
CA SER A 235 6.27 10.06 -10.81
C SER A 235 4.96 10.89 -10.85
N TYR A 236 4.80 11.73 -11.88
CA TYR A 236 3.57 12.51 -12.09
C TYR A 236 2.39 11.62 -12.47
N GLY A 237 2.57 10.69 -13.41
CA GLY A 237 1.55 9.74 -13.81
C GLY A 237 1.08 8.86 -12.66
N PHE A 238 2.00 8.29 -11.87
CA PHE A 238 1.63 7.55 -10.68
C PHE A 238 0.72 8.35 -9.74
N SER A 239 1.06 9.63 -9.49
CA SER A 239 0.33 10.48 -8.55
C SER A 239 -1.08 10.84 -9.07
N VAL A 240 -1.18 11.26 -10.33
CA VAL A 240 -2.47 11.63 -10.96
C VAL A 240 -3.37 10.41 -11.10
N LEU A 241 -2.86 9.29 -11.61
CA LEU A 241 -3.64 8.07 -11.81
C LEU A 241 -4.10 7.46 -10.49
N LYS A 242 -3.26 7.50 -9.44
CA LYS A 242 -3.65 7.14 -8.07
C LYS A 242 -4.79 8.03 -7.55
N ALA A 243 -4.73 9.35 -7.77
CA ALA A 243 -5.74 10.28 -7.26
C ALA A 243 -7.09 10.13 -7.98
N LEU A 244 -7.08 9.70 -9.25
CA LEU A 244 -8.27 9.45 -10.06
C LEU A 244 -8.80 8.02 -9.97
N ASP A 245 -8.11 7.14 -9.22
CA ASP A 245 -8.44 5.72 -9.07
C ASP A 245 -8.58 4.98 -10.42
N VAL A 246 -7.58 5.18 -11.30
CA VAL A 246 -7.55 4.57 -12.65
C VAL A 246 -6.44 3.54 -12.74
N GLY A 247 -6.76 2.31 -13.13
CA GLY A 247 -5.82 1.19 -13.28
C GLY A 247 -4.88 1.34 -14.48
N THR A 248 -4.33 0.24 -14.98
CA THR A 248 -3.36 0.30 -16.09
C THR A 248 -3.97 0.54 -17.48
N SER A 249 -5.30 0.58 -17.58
CA SER A 249 -6.01 0.94 -18.81
C SER A 249 -7.32 1.65 -18.50
N CYS A 250 -7.81 2.43 -19.46
CA CYS A 250 -9.09 3.14 -19.34
C CYS A 250 -9.74 3.38 -20.72
N ASN A 251 -10.95 3.93 -20.75
CA ASN A 251 -11.58 4.40 -21.98
C ASN A 251 -11.18 5.85 -22.33
N LEU A 252 -11.45 6.28 -23.57
CA LEU A 252 -11.12 7.64 -24.02
C LEU A 252 -11.73 8.75 -23.15
N GLY A 253 -12.94 8.59 -22.63
CA GLY A 253 -13.59 9.57 -21.76
C GLY A 253 -12.85 9.78 -20.44
N THR A 254 -12.42 8.69 -19.80
CA THR A 254 -11.56 8.72 -18.63
C THR A 254 -10.20 9.32 -18.97
N PHE A 255 -9.63 9.00 -20.14
CA PHE A 255 -8.37 9.56 -20.59
C PHE A 255 -8.41 11.08 -20.76
N TYR A 256 -9.47 11.64 -21.33
CA TYR A 256 -9.63 13.11 -21.41
C TYR A 256 -9.69 13.78 -20.03
N THR A 257 -10.20 13.07 -19.02
CA THR A 257 -10.16 13.55 -17.63
C THR A 257 -8.71 13.57 -17.11
N ILE A 258 -7.93 12.52 -17.40
CA ILE A 258 -6.50 12.46 -17.06
C ILE A 258 -5.75 13.60 -17.75
N GLU A 259 -5.91 13.80 -19.06
CA GLU A 259 -5.26 14.89 -19.80
C GLU A 259 -5.58 16.27 -19.22
N ARG A 260 -6.83 16.50 -18.83
CA ARG A 260 -7.24 17.76 -18.19
C ARG A 260 -6.54 17.96 -16.84
N GLU A 261 -6.34 16.91 -16.04
CA GLU A 261 -5.59 17.04 -14.79
C GLU A 261 -4.11 17.38 -15.03
N PHE A 262 -3.48 16.81 -16.07
CA PHE A 262 -2.12 17.18 -16.47
C PHE A 262 -2.01 18.60 -17.02
N ALA A 263 -3.00 19.05 -17.80
CA ALA A 263 -3.04 20.40 -18.36
C ALA A 263 -3.08 21.51 -17.29
N LYS A 264 -3.63 21.23 -16.09
CA LYS A 264 -3.57 22.17 -14.94
C LYS A 264 -2.15 22.50 -14.50
N SER A 265 -1.19 21.62 -14.82
CA SER A 265 0.24 21.77 -14.52
C SER A 265 1.07 22.09 -15.76
N ASP A 266 0.44 22.51 -16.87
CA ASP A 266 1.10 22.79 -18.15
C ASP A 266 1.86 21.57 -18.72
N ILE A 267 1.33 20.36 -18.49
CA ILE A 267 1.88 19.11 -19.02
C ILE A 267 0.95 18.57 -20.09
N THR A 268 1.49 18.27 -21.26
CA THR A 268 0.78 17.60 -22.36
C THR A 268 1.23 16.15 -22.45
N ILE A 269 0.29 15.21 -22.39
CA ILE A 269 0.58 13.78 -22.53
C ILE A 269 0.73 13.46 -24.02
N ARG A 270 1.81 12.79 -24.40
CA ARG A 270 1.99 12.30 -25.77
C ARG A 270 1.20 11.02 -25.97
N THR A 271 0.53 10.90 -27.10
CA THR A 271 -0.24 9.72 -27.47
C THR A 271 0.26 9.11 -28.77
N THR A 272 0.12 7.79 -28.90
CA THR A 272 0.47 7.04 -30.11
C THR A 272 -0.56 5.94 -30.37
N THR A 273 -0.77 5.57 -31.62
CA THR A 273 -1.57 4.39 -32.01
C THR A 273 -0.70 3.17 -32.31
N GLU A 274 0.62 3.33 -32.30
CA GLU A 274 1.59 2.26 -32.55
C GLU A 274 2.09 1.68 -31.22
N SER A 275 2.64 0.46 -31.26
CA SER A 275 3.33 -0.10 -30.09
C SER A 275 4.43 0.89 -29.68
N PRO A 276 4.54 1.26 -28.39
CA PRO A 276 5.46 2.30 -27.94
C PRO A 276 6.88 1.80 -28.18
N GLN A 277 7.62 2.45 -29.09
CA GLN A 277 8.91 1.92 -29.55
C GLN A 277 10.09 2.34 -28.67
N ASP A 278 10.06 3.49 -28.00
CA ASP A 278 11.35 4.12 -27.67
C ASP A 278 11.60 4.54 -26.20
N TYR A 279 10.59 4.69 -25.34
CA TYR A 279 10.84 5.14 -23.96
C TYR A 279 10.06 4.38 -22.88
N LEU A 280 10.81 3.74 -22.00
CA LEU A 280 10.34 3.22 -20.72
C LEU A 280 11.11 3.92 -19.61
N PRO A 281 10.44 4.51 -18.61
CA PRO A 281 11.12 5.03 -17.43
C PRO A 281 12.04 3.97 -16.82
N ASP A 282 13.22 4.40 -16.36
CA ASP A 282 14.24 3.50 -15.79
C ASP A 282 13.80 2.99 -14.41
N VAL A 283 13.05 1.88 -14.46
CA VAL A 283 12.49 1.14 -13.34
C VAL A 283 12.84 -0.33 -13.53
N SER A 284 13.35 -0.98 -12.49
CA SER A 284 13.67 -2.40 -12.58
C SER A 284 12.44 -3.23 -12.99
N PRO A 285 12.62 -4.37 -13.69
CA PRO A 285 11.50 -5.21 -14.10
C PRO A 285 10.62 -5.66 -12.93
N LEU A 286 11.24 -5.92 -11.78
CA LEU A 286 10.56 -6.35 -10.56
C LEU A 286 9.66 -5.23 -10.01
N MET A 287 10.18 -4.00 -9.88
CA MET A 287 9.41 -2.84 -9.41
C MET A 287 8.33 -2.44 -10.42
N ARG A 288 8.62 -2.52 -11.72
CA ARG A 288 7.64 -2.26 -12.78
C ARG A 288 6.43 -3.17 -12.67
N ASN A 289 6.65 -4.47 -12.51
CA ASN A 289 5.58 -5.44 -12.33
C ASN A 289 4.80 -5.15 -11.05
N TYR A 290 5.48 -4.81 -9.95
CA TYR A 290 4.81 -4.40 -8.71
C TYR A 290 3.89 -3.19 -8.91
N ILE A 291 4.34 -2.14 -9.59
CA ILE A 291 3.54 -0.93 -9.84
C ILE A 291 2.30 -1.24 -10.68
N TRP A 292 2.46 -2.02 -11.75
CA TRP A 292 1.33 -2.41 -12.60
C TRP A 292 0.34 -3.30 -11.86
N GLU A 293 0.83 -4.28 -11.10
CA GLU A 293 -0.03 -5.10 -10.26
C GLU A 293 -0.77 -4.27 -9.21
N LEU A 294 -0.10 -3.29 -8.59
CA LEU A 294 -0.71 -2.38 -7.64
C LEU A 294 -1.82 -1.55 -8.30
N ALA A 295 -1.60 -1.07 -9.53
CA ALA A 295 -2.59 -0.31 -10.28
C ALA A 295 -3.80 -1.17 -10.69
N ASP A 296 -3.57 -2.37 -11.22
CA ASP A 296 -4.65 -3.27 -11.65
C ASP A 296 -5.48 -3.78 -10.47
N LYS A 297 -4.82 -4.10 -9.35
CA LYS A 297 -5.48 -4.61 -8.14
C LYS A 297 -6.25 -3.55 -7.36
N ARG A 298 -6.03 -2.26 -7.61
CA ARG A 298 -6.84 -1.18 -7.03
C ARG A 298 -8.21 -1.08 -7.70
N ASN A 299 -8.23 -1.25 -9.01
CA ASN A 299 -9.47 -1.20 -9.78
C ASN A 299 -10.31 -2.47 -9.66
N SER A 300 -9.72 -3.57 -9.21
CA SER A 300 -10.48 -4.72 -8.78
C SER A 300 -10.85 -4.56 -7.30
N SER A 301 -12.11 -4.79 -6.95
CA SER A 301 -12.58 -4.93 -5.55
C SER A 301 -11.92 -6.10 -4.79
N SER A 302 -10.84 -6.65 -5.34
CA SER A 302 -10.07 -7.80 -4.89
C SER A 302 -8.67 -7.40 -4.39
N PHE A 303 -8.47 -6.19 -3.85
CA PHE A 303 -7.33 -5.90 -2.96
C PHE A 303 -7.52 -6.66 -1.62
N LEU A 304 -7.61 -7.97 -1.78
CA LEU A 304 -7.63 -9.01 -0.81
C LEU A 304 -6.16 -9.31 -0.53
N ILE A 305 -5.68 -8.91 0.64
CA ILE A 305 -4.65 -9.73 1.26
C ILE A 305 -5.32 -11.10 1.39
N ASP A 306 -4.91 -12.06 0.54
CA ASP A 306 -5.57 -13.36 0.39
C ASP A 306 -5.90 -13.90 1.79
N ALA A 307 -7.14 -14.29 2.04
CA ALA A 307 -7.53 -14.83 3.34
C ALA A 307 -6.62 -16.01 3.76
N LYS A 308 -6.09 -16.77 2.80
CA LYS A 308 -5.07 -17.81 3.05
C LYS A 308 -3.70 -17.23 3.41
N MET A 309 -3.36 -16.06 2.90
CA MET A 309 -2.12 -15.34 3.23
C MET A 309 -2.21 -14.75 4.63
N VAL A 310 -3.31 -14.08 4.98
CA VAL A 310 -3.56 -13.62 6.38
C VAL A 310 -3.64 -14.82 7.33
N GLU A 311 -4.31 -15.91 6.93
CA GLU A 311 -4.39 -17.15 7.72
C GLU A 311 -3.01 -17.82 7.89
N ARG A 312 -2.17 -17.86 6.86
CA ARG A 312 -0.78 -18.36 6.97
C ARG A 312 0.01 -17.47 7.92
N PHE A 313 -0.05 -16.17 7.72
CA PHE A 313 0.64 -15.17 8.52
C PHE A 313 0.27 -15.27 10.02
N ILE A 314 -1.02 -15.39 10.33
CA ILE A 314 -1.54 -15.61 11.69
C ILE A 314 -1.10 -16.96 12.28
N LYS A 315 -1.06 -18.04 11.48
CA LYS A 315 -0.60 -19.36 11.97
C LYS A 315 0.89 -19.38 12.31
N LEU A 316 1.67 -18.44 11.75
CA LEU A 316 3.12 -18.38 11.86
C LEU A 316 3.57 -17.55 13.07
N THR A 317 2.84 -16.48 13.42
CA THR A 317 3.14 -15.62 14.59
C THR A 317 2.63 -16.17 15.93
N MET A 318 1.92 -17.30 15.92
CA MET A 318 1.34 -17.96 17.11
C MET A 318 2.03 -19.27 17.50
N LYS A 319 3.25 -19.53 17.02
CA LYS A 319 4.13 -20.60 17.51
C LYS A 319 5.17 -20.04 18.46
#